data_AF-K1Z1K9-F1
#
_entry.id   AF-K1Z1K9-F1
#
_cell.length_a   1.000
_cell.length_b   1.000
_cell.length_c   1.000
_cell.angle_alpha   90.00
_cell.angle_beta   90.00
_cell.angle_gamma   90.00
#
_symmetry.space_group_name_H-M   'P 1'
#
loop_
_entity.id
_entity.type
_entity.pdbx_description
1 polymer ?
#
loop_
_entity_poly.entity_id
_entity_poly.type
_entity_poly.pdbx_seq_one_letter_code
_entity_poly.pdbx_strand_id
1 'polypeptide(L)' 'MSVPGGFTASGLPVGVQLQGAHFQEEVLLKAGFNLEQGLRLGRGKLDIS' A
#
# COMPACT_ATOMS: atom_id res chain seq x y z
N MET A 1 -2.34 2.51 -9.20
CA MET A 1 -3.05 2.09 -7.96
C MET A 1 -2.14 2.42 -6.78
N SER A 2 -2.68 2.84 -5.64
CA SER A 2 -1.90 3.10 -4.42
C SER A 2 -2.33 2.14 -3.32
N VAL A 3 -1.37 1.60 -2.57
CA VAL A 3 -1.58 0.70 -1.43
C VAL A 3 -0.69 1.09 -0.24
N PRO A 4 -1.00 0.68 0.99
CA PRO A 4 -0.15 0.94 2.15
C PRO A 4 1.23 0.28 1.99
N GLY A 5 2.29 1.04 2.25
CA GLY A 5 3.70 0.60 2.16
C GLY A 5 4.42 0.50 3.50
N GLY A 6 3.87 1.09 4.55
CA GLY A 6 4.42 1.02 5.91
C GLY A 6 4.29 2.35 6.65
N PHE A 7 5.17 2.56 7.61
CA PHE A 7 5.27 3.79 8.38
C PHE A 7 6.73 4.28 8.39
N THR A 8 6.92 5.60 8.43
CA THR A 8 8.23 6.19 8.71
C THR A 8 8.67 5.86 10.14
N ALA A 9 9.95 6.09 10.46
CA ALA A 9 10.44 5.96 11.85
C ALA A 9 9.69 6.88 12.84
N SER A 10 9.14 7.99 12.35
CA SER A 10 8.29 8.92 13.12
C SER A 10 6.81 8.51 13.17
N GLY A 11 6.44 7.35 12.63
CA GLY A 11 5.07 6.82 12.67
C GLY A 11 4.12 7.38 11.61
N LEU A 12 4.62 8.12 10.61
CA LEU A 12 3.77 8.65 9.54
C LEU A 12 3.48 7.57 8.48
N PRO A 13 2.25 7.45 7.97
CA PRO A 13 1.90 6.45 6.96
C PRO A 13 2.64 6.72 5.64
N VAL A 14 3.15 5.66 5.03
CA VAL A 14 3.81 5.67 3.72
C VAL A 14 3.00 4.82 2.74
N GLY A 15 2.74 5.36 1.54
CA GLY A 15 2.07 4.65 0.45
C GLY A 15 3.06 4.15 -0.61
N VAL A 16 2.68 3.08 -1.32
CA VAL A 16 3.39 2.55 -2.50
C VAL A 16 2.49 2.69 -3.72
N GLN A 17 3.02 3.32 -4.77
CA GLN A 17 2.32 3.46 -6.04
C GLN A 17 2.70 2.32 -6.99
N LEU A 18 1.70 1.58 -7.45
CA LEU A 18 1.83 0.53 -8.45
C LEU A 18 1.33 1.02 -9.82
N GLN A 19 2.15 0.78 -10.84
CA GLN A 19 1.85 1.08 -12.25
C GLN A 19 2.06 -0.17 -13.08
N GLY A 20 1.13 -0.42 -14.00
CA GLY A 20 1.15 -1.55 -14.93
C GLY A 20 0.96 -1.05 -16.35
N ALA A 21 1.12 -1.93 -17.34
CA ALA A 21 0.84 -1.57 -18.71
C ALA A 21 -0.67 -1.33 -18.93
N HIS A 22 -1.02 -0.78 -20.10
CA HIS A 22 -2.41 -0.51 -20.45
C HIS A 22 -3.27 -1.78 -20.38
N PHE A 23 -4.46 -1.67 -19.76
CA PHE A 23 -5.43 -2.76 -19.54
C PHE A 23 -4.91 -3.96 -18.73
N GLN A 24 -3.98 -3.74 -17.78
CA GLN A 24 -3.49 -4.77 -16.86
C GLN A 24 -3.91 -4.54 -15.40
N GLU A 25 -5.15 -4.11 -15.18
CA GLU A 25 -5.70 -3.86 -13.83
C GLU A 25 -5.69 -5.12 -12.95
N GLU A 26 -5.92 -6.30 -13.52
CA GLU A 26 -5.86 -7.59 -12.80
C GLU A 26 -4.49 -7.82 -12.17
N VAL A 27 -3.41 -7.55 -12.92
CA VAL A 27 -2.03 -7.70 -12.45
C VAL A 27 -1.76 -6.72 -11.32
N LEU A 28 -2.20 -5.47 -11.47
CA LEU A 28 -2.08 -4.45 -10.43
C LEU A 28 -2.79 -4.89 -9.14
N LEU A 29 -4.03 -5.36 -9.23
CA LEU A 29 -4.81 -5.82 -8.08
C LEU A 29 -4.15 -7.00 -7.37
N LYS A 30 -3.67 -8.01 -8.12
CA LYS A 30 -2.94 -9.16 -7.56
C LYS A 30 -1.64 -8.73 -6.87
N ALA A 31 -0.88 -7.81 -7.48
CA ALA A 31 0.34 -7.29 -6.91
C ALA A 31 0.07 -6.51 -5.61
N GLY A 32 -0.95 -5.64 -5.61
CA GLY A 32 -1.37 -4.89 -4.42
C GLY A 32 -1.82 -5.81 -3.29
N PHE A 33 -2.66 -6.81 -3.58
CA PHE A 33 -3.11 -7.79 -2.61
C PHE A 33 -1.91 -8.56 -2.00
N ASN A 34 -1.01 -9.08 -2.83
CA ASN A 34 0.17 -9.79 -2.33
C ASN A 34 1.06 -8.89 -1.46
N LEU A 35 1.20 -7.62 -1.82
CA LEU A 35 1.96 -6.65 -1.04
C LEU A 35 1.32 -6.40 0.33
N GLU A 36 0.00 -6.18 0.38
CA GLU A 36 -0.74 -6.01 1.64
C GLU A 36 -0.62 -7.22 2.55
N GLN A 37 -0.80 -8.43 2.01
CA GLN A 37 -0.71 -9.68 2.77
C GLN A 37 0.72 -9.98 3.24
N GLY A 38 1.73 -9.60 2.45
CA GLY A 38 3.14 -9.76 2.80
C GLY A 38 3.61 -8.79 3.87
N LEU A 39 3.17 -7.54 3.81
CA LEU A 39 3.55 -6.51 4.78
C LEU A 39 2.78 -6.62 6.09
N ARG A 40 1.57 -7.21 6.10
CA ARG A 40 0.71 -7.37 7.28
C ARG A 40 0.55 -6.08 8.09
N LEU A 41 0.41 -4.97 7.39
CA LEU A 41 0.33 -3.66 8.02
C LEU A 41 -0.95 -3.57 8.84
N GLY A 42 -0.81 -3.30 10.12
CA GLY A 42 -1.94 -2.96 10.98
C GLY A 42 -2.54 -1.61 10.60
N ARG A 43 -3.75 -1.34 11.08
CA ARG A 43 -4.39 -0.03 10.91
C ARG A 43 -3.59 1.01 11.70
N GLY A 44 -2.82 1.83 11.01
CA GLY A 44 -2.12 2.96 11.61
C GLY A 44 -3.11 3.90 12.28
N LYS A 45 -2.81 4.35 13.49
CA LYS A 45 -3.61 5.37 14.14
C LYS A 45 -3.42 6.68 13.36
N LEU A 46 -4.48 7.14 12.71
CA LEU A 46 -4.50 8.46 12.08
C LEU A 46 -4.66 9.49 13.21
N ASP A 47 -3.56 10.12 13.62
CA ASP A 47 -3.63 11.27 14.52
C ASP A 47 -4.00 12.50 13.69
N ILE A 48 -5.30 12.79 13.64
CA ILE A 48 -5.86 14.04 13.15
C ILE A 48 -6.11 14.97 14.33
N SER A 49 -5.10 15.79 14.67
CA SER A 49 -5.19 16.86 15.70
C SER A 49 -5.71 18.17 15.13
#